data_AF-A0A2E1MQ49-F1
#
_entry.id   AF-A0A2E1MQ49-F1
#
_cell.length_a   1.000
_cell.length_b   1.000
_cell.length_c   1.000
_cell.angle_alpha   90.00
_cell.angle_beta   90.00
_cell.angle_gamma   90.00
#
_symmetry.space_group_name_H-M   'P 1'
#
loop_
_entity.id
_entity.type
_entity.pdbx_description
1 polymer ?
#
loop_
_entity_poly.entity_id
_entity_poly.type
_entity_poly.pdbx_seq_one_letter_code
_entity_poly.pdbx_strand_id
1 'polypeptide(L)'
;MIYILSSLYFLYGFILFYTYFKGYSLLRYLLKRKNINVVLSIELIFIIFASTIVFTSQPLNWIVALIMFTHVAGVIWLITNPDGYYSMIDTNSVDMDSLETASAMIVIAYGVFVYSSKLFLG
;
A
#
# COMPACT_ATOMS: atom_id res chain seq x y z
N MET A 1 -11.67 5.65 -13.08
CA MET A 1 -11.20 5.49 -11.68
C MET A 1 -10.18 4.36 -11.51
N ILE A 2 -10.44 3.15 -12.01
CA ILE A 2 -9.49 2.02 -11.98
C ILE A 2 -8.11 2.38 -12.52
N TYR A 3 -8.04 3.05 -13.69
CA TYR A 3 -6.77 3.52 -14.26
C TYR A 3 -6.00 4.47 -13.35
N ILE A 4 -6.70 5.36 -12.63
CA ILE A 4 -6.08 6.32 -11.72
C ILE A 4 -5.49 5.57 -10.52
N LEU A 5 -6.28 4.71 -9.87
CA LEU A 5 -5.84 3.94 -8.72
C LEU A 5 -4.65 3.02 -9.08
N SER A 6 -4.74 2.32 -10.21
CA SER A 6 -3.64 1.49 -10.72
C SER A 6 -2.37 2.31 -10.97
N SER A 7 -2.50 3.48 -11.61
CA SER A 7 -1.36 4.38 -11.86
C SER A 7 -0.73 4.89 -10.56
N LEU A 8 -1.54 5.19 -9.54
CA LEU A 8 -1.04 5.57 -8.21
C LEU A 8 -0.25 4.45 -7.55
N TYR A 9 -0.72 3.20 -7.62
CA TYR A 9 0.05 2.05 -7.14
C TYR A 9 1.38 1.89 -7.89
N PHE A 10 1.37 1.96 -9.22
CA PHE A 10 2.62 1.89 -10.00
C PHE A 10 3.57 3.02 -9.65
N LEU A 11 3.08 4.26 -9.54
CA LEU A 11 3.90 5.41 -9.17
C LEU A 11 4.49 5.24 -7.77
N TYR A 12 3.68 4.83 -6.80
CA TYR A 12 4.13 4.66 -5.42
C TYR A 12 5.14 3.52 -5.30
N GLY A 13 4.88 2.37 -5.93
CA GLY A 13 5.80 1.24 -5.98
C GLY A 13 7.11 1.59 -6.68
N PHE A 14 7.04 2.34 -7.78
CA PHE A 14 8.23 2.87 -8.47
C PHE A 14 9.04 3.80 -7.58
N ILE A 15 8.40 4.72 -6.85
CA ILE A 15 9.10 5.62 -5.92
C ILE A 15 9.77 4.83 -4.79
N LEU A 16 9.10 3.84 -4.20
CA LEU A 16 9.69 2.95 -3.20
C LEU A 16 10.95 2.26 -3.76
N PHE A 17 10.82 1.63 -4.93
CA PHE A 17 11.94 0.92 -5.55
C PHE A 17 13.09 1.87 -5.94
N TYR A 18 12.78 3.02 -6.53
CA TYR A 18 13.77 3.99 -6.98
C TYR A 18 14.54 4.60 -5.81
N THR A 19 13.85 4.97 -4.73
CA THR A 19 14.49 5.54 -3.54
C THR A 19 15.35 4.51 -2.81
N TYR A 20 14.94 3.25 -2.78
CA TYR A 20 15.77 2.15 -2.29
C TYR A 20 17.03 1.98 -3.15
N PHE A 21 16.88 1.88 -4.48
CA PHE A 21 18.01 1.75 -5.41
C PHE A 21 19.01 2.91 -5.31
N LYS A 22 18.54 4.13 -5.00
CA LYS A 22 19.39 5.31 -4.80
C LYS A 22 19.98 5.45 -3.38
N GLY A 23 19.69 4.52 -2.47
CA GLY A 23 20.20 4.53 -1.10
C GLY A 23 19.49 5.49 -0.14
N TYR A 24 18.36 6.10 -0.54
CA TYR A 24 17.56 6.97 0.33
C TYR A 24 16.58 6.19 1.22
N SER A 25 16.05 5.05 0.74
CA SER A 25 15.19 4.11 1.49
C SER A 25 13.92 4.78 2.06
N LEU A 26 12.95 5.06 1.18
CA LEU A 26 11.68 5.71 1.56
C LEU A 26 10.88 4.86 2.55
N LEU A 27 10.87 3.53 2.41
CA LEU A 27 10.13 2.69 3.35
C LEU A 27 10.71 2.84 4.76
N ARG A 28 12.04 2.78 4.94
CA ARG A 28 12.66 3.06 6.24
C ARG A 28 12.33 4.45 6.78
N TYR A 29 12.17 5.46 5.93
CA TYR A 29 11.66 6.75 6.37
C TYR A 29 10.22 6.63 6.90
N LEU A 30 9.32 6.02 6.14
CA LEU A 30 7.91 5.85 6.49
C LEU A 30 7.71 5.03 7.78
N LEU A 31 8.52 4.00 7.97
CA LEU A 31 8.50 3.10 9.11
C LEU A 31 9.06 3.72 10.42
N LYS A 32 9.50 4.98 10.41
CA LYS A 32 9.84 5.69 11.66
C LYS A 32 8.58 6.15 12.37
N ARG A 33 8.45 5.86 13.67
CA ARG A 33 7.30 6.26 14.50
C ARG A 33 6.89 7.73 14.38
N LYS A 34 7.85 8.64 14.27
CA LYS A 34 7.59 10.09 14.08
C LYS A 34 6.85 10.44 12.79
N ASN A 35 6.83 9.52 11.82
CA ASN A 35 6.24 9.69 10.49
C ASN A 35 4.89 8.97 10.34
N ILE A 36 4.29 8.52 11.45
CA ILE A 36 2.99 7.81 11.45
C ILE A 36 1.90 8.55 10.65
N ASN A 37 1.83 9.87 10.78
CA ASN A 37 0.84 10.69 10.07
C ASN A 37 1.03 10.64 8.55
N VAL A 38 2.27 10.49 8.08
CA VAL A 38 2.57 10.36 6.64
C VAL A 38 2.07 9.00 6.14
N VAL A 39 2.36 7.93 6.86
CA VAL A 39 1.87 6.58 6.54
C VAL A 39 0.35 6.55 6.51
N LEU A 40 -0.30 7.03 7.56
CA LEU A 40 -1.77 7.10 7.64
C LEU A 40 -2.37 7.93 6.51
N SER A 41 -1.73 9.03 6.11
CA SER A 41 -2.20 9.86 5.00
C SER A 41 -2.10 9.13 3.66
N ILE A 42 -1.01 8.40 3.42
CA ILE A 42 -0.84 7.58 2.21
C ILE A 42 -1.90 6.47 2.17
N GLU A 43 -2.07 5.73 3.27
CA GLU A 43 -3.08 4.67 3.38
C GLU A 43 -4.49 5.20 3.12
N LEU A 44 -4.83 6.37 3.69
CA LEU A 44 -6.14 6.99 3.55
C LEU A 44 -6.42 7.42 2.10
N ILE A 45 -5.41 7.89 1.35
CA ILE A 45 -5.55 8.16 -0.10
C ILE A 45 -5.97 6.88 -0.84
N PHE A 46 -5.27 5.78 -0.62
CA PHE A 46 -5.61 4.50 -1.27
C PHE A 46 -7.00 4.00 -0.86
N ILE A 47 -7.36 4.11 0.42
CA ILE A 47 -8.70 3.74 0.91
C ILE A 47 -9.79 4.56 0.22
N ILE A 48 -9.64 5.88 0.06
CA ILE A 48 -10.65 6.73 -0.60
C ILE A 48 -10.85 6.31 -2.06
N PHE A 49 -9.77 6.15 -2.81
CA PHE A 49 -9.86 5.78 -4.22
C PHE A 49 -10.42 4.37 -4.41
N ALA A 50 -9.96 3.41 -3.59
CA ALA A 50 -10.47 2.04 -3.61
C ALA A 50 -11.94 1.98 -3.21
N SER A 51 -12.34 2.66 -2.14
CA SER A 51 -13.75 2.74 -1.68
C SER A 51 -14.64 3.29 -2.79
N THR A 52 -14.21 4.36 -3.45
CA THR A 52 -15.03 4.94 -4.52
C THR A 52 -15.24 3.95 -5.65
N ILE A 53 -14.22 3.17 -6.05
CA ILE A 53 -14.39 2.11 -7.05
C ILE A 53 -15.34 1.01 -6.55
N VAL A 54 -15.14 0.52 -5.32
CA VAL A 54 -15.94 -0.57 -4.74
C VAL A 54 -17.42 -0.21 -4.66
N PHE A 55 -17.75 1.01 -4.20
CA PHE A 55 -19.13 1.44 -4.02
C PHE A 55 -19.81 1.98 -5.28
N THR A 56 -19.07 2.22 -6.37
CA THR A 56 -19.65 2.71 -7.64
C THR A 56 -19.62 1.68 -8.78
N SER A 57 -18.89 0.57 -8.64
CA SER A 57 -18.84 -0.47 -9.67
C SER A 57 -20.04 -1.41 -9.56
N GLN A 58 -20.66 -1.72 -10.70
CA GLN A 58 -21.73 -2.72 -10.84
C GLN A 58 -21.39 -3.63 -12.04
N PRO A 59 -21.13 -4.94 -11.84
CA PRO A 59 -21.07 -5.64 -10.55
C PRO A 59 -19.93 -5.15 -9.64
N LEU A 60 -19.96 -5.52 -8.36
CA LEU A 60 -18.95 -5.12 -7.38
C LEU A 60 -17.55 -5.57 -7.83
N ASN A 61 -16.59 -4.64 -7.81
CA ASN A 61 -15.19 -4.96 -8.11
C ASN A 61 -14.53 -5.63 -6.90
N TRP A 62 -14.62 -6.96 -6.83
CA TRP A 62 -14.17 -7.75 -5.67
C TRP A 62 -12.65 -7.72 -5.48
N ILE A 63 -11.87 -7.59 -6.57
CA ILE A 63 -10.40 -7.48 -6.50
C ILE A 63 -10.01 -6.18 -5.79
N VAL A 64 -10.62 -5.06 -6.19
CA VAL A 64 -10.35 -3.77 -5.54
C VAL A 64 -10.87 -3.77 -4.10
N ALA A 65 -11.96 -4.47 -3.80
CA ALA A 65 -12.45 -4.62 -2.43
C ALA A 65 -11.45 -5.36 -1.53
N LEU A 66 -10.84 -6.45 -2.00
CA LEU A 66 -9.82 -7.17 -1.24
C LEU A 66 -8.59 -6.30 -0.96
N ILE A 67 -8.12 -5.54 -1.95
CA ILE A 67 -7.00 -4.60 -1.78
C ILE A 67 -7.38 -3.46 -0.83
N MET A 68 -8.61 -2.95 -0.89
CA MET A 68 -9.08 -1.95 0.08
C MET A 68 -9.00 -2.49 1.52
N PHE A 69 -9.39 -3.74 1.75
CA PHE A 69 -9.33 -4.36 3.07
C PHE A 69 -7.92 -4.47 3.62
N THR A 70 -6.90 -4.71 2.79
CA THR A 70 -5.50 -4.74 3.26
C THR A 70 -5.05 -3.37 3.79
N HIS A 71 -5.45 -2.29 3.12
CA HIS A 71 -5.17 -0.92 3.60
C HIS A 71 -5.90 -0.62 4.91
N VAL A 72 -7.19 -0.94 5.00
CA VAL A 72 -7.98 -0.74 6.22
C VAL A 72 -7.39 -1.54 7.39
N ALA A 73 -7.01 -2.80 7.16
CA ALA A 73 -6.37 -3.63 8.18
C ALA A 73 -5.03 -3.03 8.64
N GLY A 74 -4.22 -2.52 7.71
CA GLY A 74 -2.97 -1.82 8.02
C GLY A 74 -3.18 -0.60 8.91
N VAL A 75 -4.16 0.26 8.57
CA VAL A 75 -4.52 1.43 9.37
C VAL A 75 -5.02 1.03 10.77
N ILE A 76 -5.92 0.04 10.85
CA ILE A 76 -6.43 -0.44 12.14
C ILE A 76 -5.28 -0.93 13.01
N TRP A 77 -4.37 -1.72 12.46
CA TRP A 77 -3.23 -2.23 13.21
C TRP A 77 -2.31 -1.10 13.68
N LEU A 78 -1.99 -0.16 12.81
CA LEU A 78 -1.13 0.99 13.12
C LEU A 78 -1.70 1.87 14.25
N ILE A 79 -3.03 2.03 14.31
CA ILE A 79 -3.72 2.83 15.33
C ILE A 79 -3.89 2.05 16.64
N THR A 80 -4.27 0.77 16.56
CA THR A 80 -4.64 -0.02 17.74
C THR A 80 -3.44 -0.64 18.46
N ASN A 81 -2.38 -0.96 17.73
CA ASN A 81 -1.15 -1.55 18.28
C ASN A 81 0.09 -0.97 17.57
N PRO A 82 0.38 0.34 17.77
CA PRO A 82 1.52 0.99 17.14
C PRO A 82 2.86 0.38 17.57
N ASP A 83 3.00 -0.02 18.84
CA ASP A 83 4.26 -0.61 19.34
C ASP A 83 4.52 -1.97 18.67
N GLY A 84 3.49 -2.80 18.50
CA GLY A 84 3.56 -4.04 17.72
C GLY A 84 3.91 -3.80 16.24
N TYR A 85 3.34 -2.77 15.62
CA TYR A 85 3.65 -2.41 14.24
C TYR A 85 5.13 -2.00 14.07
N TYR A 86 5.66 -1.13 14.94
CA TYR A 86 7.03 -0.62 14.83
C TYR A 86 8.10 -1.60 15.34
N SER A 87 7.76 -2.46 16.31
CA SER A 87 8.71 -3.46 16.83
C SER A 87 9.18 -4.48 15.80
N MET A 88 8.45 -4.65 14.69
CA MET A 88 8.87 -5.51 13.57
C MET A 88 10.12 -5.01 12.85
N ILE A 89 10.37 -3.70 12.94
CA ILE A 89 11.56 -3.06 12.38
C ILE A 89 12.70 -3.05 13.40
N ASP A 90 12.37 -2.83 14.66
CA ASP A 90 13.36 -2.67 15.74
C ASP A 90 13.91 -4.01 16.23
N THR A 91 13.13 -5.08 16.12
CA THR A 91 13.61 -6.45 16.35
C THR A 91 14.17 -6.97 15.03
N ASN A 92 15.44 -7.40 15.00
CA ASN A 92 16.21 -7.89 13.84
C ASN A 92 15.61 -9.12 13.09
N SER A 93 14.30 -9.35 13.14
CA SER A 93 13.59 -10.50 12.59
C SER A 93 13.29 -10.35 11.10
N VAL A 94 13.22 -9.12 10.57
CA VAL A 94 12.93 -8.84 9.17
C VAL A 94 14.15 -8.20 8.52
N ASP A 95 14.72 -8.86 7.51
CA ASP A 95 15.74 -8.28 6.64
C ASP A 95 15.15 -7.04 5.93
N MET A 96 15.65 -5.87 6.30
CA MET A 96 15.13 -4.59 5.80
C MET A 96 15.28 -4.46 4.28
N ASP A 97 16.34 -5.02 3.70
CA ASP A 97 16.58 -4.96 2.25
C ASP A 97 15.56 -5.82 1.49
N SER A 98 15.23 -6.99 2.06
CA SER A 98 14.13 -7.83 1.61
C SER A 98 12.78 -7.12 1.75
N LEU A 99 12.54 -6.43 2.87
CA LEU A 99 11.29 -5.70 3.12
C LEU A 99 11.09 -4.54 2.14
N GLU A 100 12.12 -3.74 1.88
CA GLU A 100 12.11 -2.65 0.89
C GLU A 100 11.70 -3.16 -0.49
N THR A 101 12.34 -4.26 -0.92
CA THR A 101 12.06 -4.89 -2.22
C THR A 101 10.65 -5.49 -2.25
N ALA A 102 10.26 -6.22 -1.20
CA ALA A 102 8.95 -6.86 -1.11
C ALA A 102 7.82 -5.82 -1.09
N SER A 103 7.94 -4.75 -0.30
CA SER A 103 6.94 -3.68 -0.25
C SER A 103 6.76 -3.02 -1.61
N ALA A 104 7.85 -2.69 -2.32
CA ALA A 104 7.76 -2.12 -3.67
C ALA A 104 7.05 -3.09 -4.64
N MET A 105 7.41 -4.38 -4.61
CA MET A 105 6.82 -5.40 -5.47
C MET A 105 5.33 -5.65 -5.17
N ILE A 106 4.93 -5.69 -3.90
CA ILE A 106 3.53 -5.85 -3.48
C ILE A 106 2.69 -4.67 -3.98
N VAL A 107 3.19 -3.44 -3.81
CA VAL A 107 2.50 -2.23 -4.27
C VAL A 107 2.37 -2.21 -5.80
N ILE A 108 3.41 -2.62 -6.54
CA ILE A 108 3.33 -2.79 -8.01
C ILE A 108 2.31 -3.87 -8.38
N ALA A 109 2.30 -5.00 -7.66
CA ALA A 109 1.33 -6.08 -7.88
C ALA A 109 -0.11 -5.62 -7.65
N TYR A 110 -0.37 -4.78 -6.63
CA TYR A 110 -1.67 -4.13 -6.48
C TYR A 110 -2.03 -3.29 -7.71
N GLY A 111 -1.09 -2.53 -8.26
CA GLY A 111 -1.29 -1.80 -9.51
C GLY A 111 -1.73 -2.69 -10.68
N VAL A 112 -1.08 -3.85 -10.84
CA VAL A 112 -1.44 -4.87 -11.85
C VAL A 112 -2.83 -5.43 -11.58
N PHE A 113 -3.13 -5.86 -10.35
CA PHE A 113 -4.42 -6.45 -10.00
C PHE A 113 -5.58 -5.48 -10.16
N VAL A 114 -5.39 -4.23 -9.74
CA VAL A 114 -6.39 -3.17 -9.97
C VAL A 114 -6.61 -2.97 -11.46
N TYR A 115 -5.56 -2.90 -12.28
CA TYR A 115 -5.70 -2.75 -13.73
C TYR A 115 -6.45 -3.94 -14.35
N SER A 116 -6.04 -5.17 -14.02
CA SER A 116 -6.66 -6.39 -14.54
C SER A 116 -8.10 -6.59 -14.06
N SER A 117 -8.49 -5.96 -12.94
CA SER A 117 -9.86 -6.05 -12.41
C SER A 117 -10.93 -5.60 -13.40
N LYS A 118 -10.56 -4.75 -14.39
CA LYS A 118 -11.46 -4.34 -15.47
C LYS A 118 -12.02 -5.53 -16.26
N LEU A 119 -11.26 -6.62 -16.38
CA LEU A 119 -11.69 -7.82 -17.12
C LEU A 119 -12.92 -8.49 -16.50
N PHE A 120 -13.21 -8.21 -15.23
CA PHE A 120 -14.33 -8.79 -14.49
C PHE A 120 -15.53 -7.83 -14.35
N LEU A 121 -15.49 -6.67 -15.01
CA LEU A 121 -16.58 -5.67 -15.05
C LEU A 121 -17.31 -5.64 -16.39
N GLY A 122 -17.13 -6.68 -17.21
CA GLY A 122 -17.81 -6.88 -18.50
C GLY A 122 -19.20 -7.50 -18.36
#